data_AF-A0A4Y3WLI3-F1
#
_entry.id   AF-A0A4Y3WLI3-F1
#
_cell.length_a   1.000
_cell.length_b   1.000
_cell.length_c   1.000
_cell.angle_alpha   90.00
_cell.angle_beta   90.00
_cell.angle_gamma   90.00
#
_symmetry.space_group_name_H-M   'P 1'
#
loop_
_entity.id
_entity.type
_entity.pdbx_description
1 polymer ?
#
loop_
_entity_poly.entity_id
_entity_poly.type
_entity_poly.pdbx_seq_one_letter_code
_entity_poly.pdbx_strand_id
1 'polypeptide(L)'
;MTTPLATAAPRSGSWHGAEVLIDADDTAECVAALGARHDLSHGVVVCHPTPGPAGLSVLGEDVLVALGKRPGGPAAEGVSRRAWELAGLWLRAEQVRHLVVLRAQLLPTPRWRELAGLTAAAGTRLWLVTNEPGRDIGERGRPWRVALALLPTPRTTVDGGFPEVPDVEFPLFRAAARRLLDPAGFARVDDVYRTTLAQAHDVARRWTRPGTVGRPVDAQHAAAVLQRHTIDATSTAEVLTRVRAVQAGFFTAGLFLQLPPRPGLSAVRVNLTPRLDPTDIDRIRGLCSPSAAAVLAIAAATGLRSGALASVRLRDVLSGTGPDQHLVHLVADGTLYRLPKSVAGSVRAAVIERHAQLAGEPSPAPGPGPGEVALFTGSSPDTSVTRRAVQQVLDRAAAYAGVTLSPPSFPGVAVHDLCGTA
;
A
#
# COMPACT_ATOMS: atom_id res chain seq x y z
N MET A 1 37.14 10.08 -47.45
CA MET A 1 35.87 9.47 -47.88
C MET A 1 35.63 8.26 -46.99
N THR A 2 34.85 8.47 -45.94
CA THR A 2 34.67 7.52 -44.84
C THR A 2 33.18 7.22 -44.78
N THR A 3 32.83 5.98 -45.10
CA THR A 3 31.47 5.46 -45.14
C THR A 3 30.80 5.60 -43.76
N PRO A 4 29.56 6.12 -43.65
CA PRO A 4 28.87 6.15 -42.38
C PRO A 4 28.46 4.72 -41.98
N LEU A 5 28.76 4.37 -40.73
CA LEU A 5 28.31 3.14 -40.08
C LEU A 5 26.77 3.12 -40.08
N ALA A 6 26.18 2.20 -40.84
CA ALA A 6 24.75 1.97 -40.82
C ALA A 6 24.32 1.49 -39.43
N THR A 7 23.50 2.29 -38.76
CA THR A 7 22.80 1.93 -37.52
C THR A 7 21.95 0.69 -37.80
N ALA A 8 22.35 -0.47 -37.29
CA ALA A 8 21.58 -1.70 -37.41
C ALA A 8 20.22 -1.50 -36.74
N ALA A 9 19.15 -1.63 -37.52
CA ALA A 9 17.80 -1.69 -37.00
C ALA A 9 17.68 -2.87 -36.00
N PRO A 10 16.93 -2.73 -34.89
CA PRO A 10 16.73 -3.82 -33.95
C PRO A 10 16.13 -5.02 -34.68
N ARG A 11 16.78 -6.19 -34.56
CA ARG A 11 16.28 -7.45 -35.11
C ARG A 11 14.93 -7.76 -34.47
N SER A 12 13.98 -8.13 -35.30
CA SER A 12 12.64 -8.56 -34.96
C SER A 12 12.63 -9.68 -33.89
N GLY A 13 11.84 -9.48 -32.82
CA GLY A 13 11.07 -10.56 -32.20
C GLY A 13 11.63 -11.29 -30.99
N SER A 14 12.41 -10.68 -30.10
CA SER A 14 12.78 -11.34 -28.84
C SER A 14 11.85 -10.98 -27.69
N TRP A 15 11.01 -11.93 -27.26
CA TRP A 15 10.02 -11.84 -26.18
C TRP A 15 10.69 -11.89 -24.80
N HIS A 16 11.67 -11.01 -24.55
CA HIS A 16 12.47 -11.05 -23.32
C HIS A 16 11.58 -10.86 -22.07
N GLY A 17 11.35 -11.94 -21.33
CA GLY A 17 10.69 -11.92 -20.02
C GLY A 17 9.26 -12.50 -19.96
N ALA A 18 8.70 -12.95 -21.09
CA ALA A 18 7.45 -13.69 -21.11
C ALA A 18 7.71 -15.21 -21.18
N GLU A 19 6.94 -16.01 -20.45
CA GLU A 19 7.02 -17.47 -20.51
C GLU A 19 5.68 -18.07 -20.94
N VAL A 20 5.72 -18.93 -21.95
CA VAL A 20 4.55 -19.65 -22.44
C VAL A 20 4.42 -21.01 -21.75
N LEU A 21 3.27 -21.21 -21.11
CA LEU A 21 2.89 -22.41 -20.39
C LEU A 21 1.77 -23.14 -21.14
N ILE A 22 1.90 -24.47 -21.26
CA ILE A 22 0.98 -25.32 -22.00
C ILE A 22 0.06 -26.06 -21.03
N ASP A 23 -1.24 -25.88 -21.27
CA ASP A 23 -2.35 -26.65 -20.72
C ASP A 23 -3.21 -27.17 -21.88
N ALA A 24 -2.75 -28.25 -22.51
CA ALA A 24 -3.24 -28.73 -23.81
C ALA A 24 -4.76 -28.93 -23.87
N ASP A 25 -5.36 -29.31 -22.75
CA ASP A 25 -6.79 -29.62 -22.65
C ASP A 25 -7.62 -28.49 -22.02
N ASP A 26 -7.03 -27.31 -21.77
CA ASP A 26 -7.68 -26.15 -21.12
C ASP A 26 -8.44 -26.56 -19.84
N THR A 27 -7.71 -27.20 -18.94
CA THR A 27 -8.27 -27.95 -17.82
C THR A 27 -8.76 -27.04 -16.68
N ALA A 28 -9.89 -27.40 -16.08
CA ALA A 28 -10.36 -26.74 -14.86
C ALA A 28 -9.36 -26.85 -13.70
N GLU A 29 -8.56 -27.93 -13.66
CA GLU A 29 -7.48 -28.10 -12.68
C GLU A 29 -6.41 -27.02 -12.83
N CYS A 30 -5.92 -26.76 -14.05
CA CYS A 30 -4.93 -25.71 -14.32
C CYS A 30 -5.44 -24.34 -13.86
N VAL A 31 -6.67 -24.00 -14.26
CA VAL A 31 -7.32 -22.73 -13.89
C VAL A 31 -7.44 -22.61 -12.37
N ALA A 32 -7.92 -23.64 -11.68
CA ALA A 32 -8.09 -23.63 -10.23
C ALA A 32 -6.73 -23.55 -9.50
N ALA A 33 -5.74 -24.34 -9.91
CA ALA A 33 -4.45 -24.44 -9.24
C ALA A 33 -3.61 -23.17 -9.41
N LEU A 34 -3.60 -22.58 -10.61
CA LEU A 34 -2.93 -21.30 -10.85
C LEU A 34 -3.73 -20.14 -10.28
N GLY A 35 -5.06 -20.16 -10.36
CA GLY A 35 -5.94 -19.20 -9.70
C GLY A 35 -5.70 -19.14 -8.18
N ALA A 36 -5.51 -20.30 -7.54
CA ALA A 36 -5.14 -20.40 -6.14
C ALA A 36 -3.75 -19.82 -5.80
N ARG A 37 -2.92 -19.46 -6.80
CA ARG A 37 -1.66 -18.73 -6.57
C ARG A 37 -1.83 -17.21 -6.56
N HIS A 38 -3.03 -16.70 -6.82
CA HIS A 38 -3.30 -15.28 -6.73
C HIS A 38 -3.01 -14.78 -5.31
N ASP A 39 -1.99 -13.93 -5.17
CA ASP A 39 -1.60 -13.33 -3.90
C ASP A 39 -0.87 -12.01 -4.16
N LEU A 40 -1.65 -10.94 -4.18
CA LEU A 40 -1.13 -9.61 -4.45
C LEU A 40 -0.16 -9.14 -3.35
N SER A 41 -0.28 -9.64 -2.12
CA SER A 41 0.62 -9.27 -1.01
C SER A 41 2.05 -9.80 -1.20
N HIS A 42 2.20 -10.87 -1.99
CA HIS A 42 3.46 -11.47 -2.41
C HIS A 42 3.81 -11.19 -3.89
N GLY A 43 3.04 -10.32 -4.55
CA GLY A 43 3.30 -9.84 -5.90
C GLY A 43 2.93 -10.83 -7.01
N VAL A 44 1.96 -11.72 -6.78
CA VAL A 44 1.42 -12.63 -7.80
C VAL A 44 0.01 -12.20 -8.17
N VAL A 45 -0.20 -11.89 -9.44
CA VAL A 45 -1.51 -11.56 -10.00
C VAL A 45 -1.87 -12.61 -11.03
N VAL A 46 -3.09 -13.14 -10.93
CA VAL A 46 -3.67 -14.05 -11.91
C VAL A 46 -4.84 -13.35 -12.58
N CYS A 47 -4.76 -13.21 -13.90
CA CYS A 47 -5.70 -12.51 -14.74
C CYS A 47 -6.43 -13.50 -15.65
N HIS A 48 -7.76 -13.34 -15.71
CA HIS A 48 -8.63 -14.06 -16.64
C HIS A 48 -9.09 -13.05 -17.70
N PRO A 49 -8.48 -13.07 -18.90
CA PRO A 49 -8.84 -12.12 -19.93
C PRO A 49 -10.26 -12.35 -20.43
N THR A 50 -10.96 -11.25 -20.74
CA THR A 50 -12.24 -11.29 -21.44
C THR A 50 -12.01 -11.87 -22.86
N PRO A 51 -12.72 -12.93 -23.26
CA PRO A 51 -12.49 -13.59 -24.54
C PRO A 51 -12.79 -12.68 -25.75
N GLY A 52 -12.04 -12.85 -26.84
CA GLY A 52 -12.35 -12.26 -28.16
C GLY A 52 -11.45 -11.08 -28.57
N PRO A 53 -11.81 -10.34 -29.65
CA PRO A 53 -11.01 -9.24 -30.20
C PRO A 53 -11.13 -7.95 -29.37
N ALA A 54 -10.97 -8.07 -28.05
CA ALA A 54 -11.06 -6.99 -27.11
C ALA A 54 -9.98 -5.92 -27.39
N GLY A 55 -10.36 -4.64 -27.27
CA GLY A 55 -9.46 -3.49 -27.31
C GLY A 55 -8.44 -3.50 -26.16
N LEU A 56 -7.34 -2.73 -26.25
CA LEU A 56 -6.40 -2.56 -25.12
C LEU A 56 -7.08 -2.05 -23.86
N SER A 57 -8.14 -1.25 -24.00
CA SER A 57 -8.92 -0.76 -22.86
C SER A 57 -9.56 -1.90 -22.06
N VAL A 58 -10.11 -2.90 -22.74
CA VAL A 58 -10.78 -4.05 -22.09
C VAL A 58 -9.74 -4.96 -21.45
N LEU A 59 -8.65 -5.27 -22.17
CA LEU A 59 -7.57 -6.06 -21.60
C LEU A 59 -6.89 -5.35 -20.41
N GLY A 60 -6.77 -4.03 -20.46
CA GLY A 60 -6.32 -3.21 -19.34
C GLY A 60 -7.27 -3.31 -18.16
N GLU A 61 -8.58 -3.27 -18.40
CA GLU A 61 -9.59 -3.48 -17.37
C GLU A 61 -9.51 -4.89 -16.75
N ASP A 62 -9.32 -5.95 -17.54
CA ASP A 62 -9.13 -7.31 -17.02
C ASP A 62 -7.92 -7.38 -16.06
N VAL A 63 -6.80 -6.75 -16.43
CA VAL A 63 -5.61 -6.67 -15.57
C VAL A 63 -5.89 -5.83 -14.31
N LEU A 64 -6.62 -4.73 -14.42
CA LEU A 64 -7.01 -3.91 -13.26
C LEU A 64 -7.92 -4.71 -12.32
N VAL A 65 -8.91 -5.44 -12.84
CA VAL A 65 -9.77 -6.31 -12.01
C VAL A 65 -8.94 -7.38 -11.32
N ALA A 66 -7.98 -7.99 -12.02
CA ALA A 66 -7.04 -8.92 -11.42
C ALA A 66 -6.19 -8.25 -10.31
N LEU A 67 -5.86 -6.97 -10.43
CA LEU A 67 -5.18 -6.19 -9.38
C LEU A 67 -6.09 -5.82 -8.19
N GLY A 68 -7.34 -6.30 -8.16
CA GLY A 68 -8.32 -5.99 -7.14
C GLY A 68 -9.06 -4.67 -7.38
N LYS A 69 -8.96 -4.07 -8.57
CA LYS A 69 -9.77 -2.91 -8.94
C LYS A 69 -11.22 -3.33 -9.18
N ARG A 70 -12.14 -2.38 -8.97
CA ARG A 70 -13.56 -2.65 -9.19
C ARG A 70 -13.84 -2.87 -10.69
N PRO A 71 -14.59 -3.93 -11.06
CA PRO A 71 -15.11 -4.07 -12.41
C PRO A 71 -15.93 -2.83 -12.80
N GLY A 72 -15.74 -2.30 -14.02
CA GLY A 72 -16.34 -1.04 -14.46
C GLY A 72 -15.79 0.22 -13.77
N GLY A 73 -14.84 0.07 -12.85
CA GLY A 73 -14.17 1.16 -12.13
C GLY A 73 -13.58 2.23 -13.04
N PRO A 74 -12.84 1.87 -14.12
CA PRO A 74 -12.31 2.86 -15.05
C PRO A 74 -13.39 3.72 -15.70
N ALA A 75 -14.57 3.16 -16.00
CA ALA A 75 -15.69 3.91 -16.56
C ALA A 75 -16.33 4.83 -15.53
N ALA A 76 -16.62 4.31 -14.33
CA ALA A 76 -17.21 5.08 -13.24
C ALA A 76 -16.33 6.26 -12.80
N GLU A 77 -15.01 6.10 -12.88
CA GLU A 77 -14.03 7.14 -12.51
C GLU A 77 -13.62 8.03 -13.70
N GLY A 78 -14.15 7.79 -14.90
CA GLY A 78 -13.89 8.61 -16.10
C GLY A 78 -12.49 8.41 -16.71
N VAL A 79 -11.85 7.27 -16.44
CA VAL A 79 -10.48 6.94 -16.87
C VAL A 79 -10.39 5.73 -17.83
N SER A 80 -11.51 5.26 -18.40
CA SER A 80 -11.53 4.08 -19.31
C SER A 80 -10.49 4.14 -20.42
N ARG A 81 -10.31 5.29 -21.07
CA ARG A 81 -9.34 5.45 -22.17
C ARG A 81 -7.89 5.19 -21.73
N ARG A 82 -7.61 5.32 -20.43
CA ARG A 82 -6.29 5.09 -19.81
C ARG A 82 -6.20 3.72 -19.13
N ALA A 83 -7.18 2.83 -19.25
CA ALA A 83 -7.18 1.55 -18.53
C ALA A 83 -5.90 0.72 -18.76
N TRP A 84 -5.37 0.71 -19.99
CA TRP A 84 -4.11 0.04 -20.32
C TRP A 84 -2.88 0.68 -19.65
N GLU A 85 -2.78 2.01 -19.70
CA GLU A 85 -1.72 2.78 -19.04
C GLU A 85 -1.77 2.57 -17.52
N LEU A 86 -2.97 2.64 -16.94
CA LEU A 86 -3.22 2.42 -15.52
C LEU A 86 -2.87 1.00 -15.10
N ALA A 87 -3.14 -0.02 -15.92
CA ALA A 87 -2.72 -1.39 -15.62
C ALA A 87 -1.21 -1.48 -15.39
N GLY A 88 -0.40 -0.90 -16.29
CA GLY A 88 1.06 -0.85 -16.14
C GLY A 88 1.54 -0.02 -14.95
N LEU A 89 0.83 1.07 -14.64
CA LEU A 89 1.10 1.88 -13.45
C LEU A 89 0.82 1.09 -12.16
N TRP A 90 -0.33 0.41 -12.07
CA TRP A 90 -0.74 -0.36 -10.90
C TRP A 90 0.09 -1.64 -10.72
N LEU A 91 0.54 -2.29 -11.79
CA LEU A 91 1.52 -3.40 -11.70
C LEU A 91 2.80 -2.95 -10.96
N ARG A 92 3.33 -1.77 -11.29
CA ARG A 92 4.49 -1.18 -10.60
C ARG A 92 4.16 -0.76 -9.17
N ALA A 93 3.02 -0.10 -8.97
CA ALA A 93 2.63 0.44 -7.68
C ALA A 93 2.34 -0.66 -6.65
N GLU A 94 1.69 -1.75 -7.05
CA GLU A 94 1.47 -2.94 -6.22
C GLU A 94 2.73 -3.84 -6.13
N GLN A 95 3.81 -3.49 -6.84
CA GLN A 95 5.07 -4.23 -6.88
C GLN A 95 4.89 -5.69 -7.33
N VAL A 96 4.07 -5.88 -8.37
CA VAL A 96 3.77 -7.19 -8.92
C VAL A 96 5.01 -7.77 -9.59
N ARG A 97 5.38 -8.97 -9.16
CA ARG A 97 6.53 -9.73 -9.66
C ARG A 97 6.12 -10.72 -10.74
N HIS A 98 4.90 -11.25 -10.66
CA HIS A 98 4.39 -12.26 -11.57
C HIS A 98 2.96 -11.90 -12.02
N LEU A 99 2.77 -11.74 -13.33
CA LEU A 99 1.45 -11.66 -13.94
C LEU A 99 1.20 -12.96 -14.71
N VAL A 100 0.23 -13.75 -14.25
CA VAL A 100 -0.23 -14.97 -14.91
C VAL A 100 -1.49 -14.64 -15.69
N VAL A 101 -1.48 -14.81 -17.01
CA VAL A 101 -2.66 -14.63 -17.86
C VAL A 101 -3.15 -16.01 -18.25
N LEU A 102 -4.30 -16.38 -17.71
CA LEU A 102 -4.93 -17.67 -17.99
C LEU A 102 -5.60 -17.64 -19.36
N ARG A 103 -5.68 -18.79 -20.02
CA ARG A 103 -6.38 -18.96 -21.30
C ARG A 103 -5.98 -17.92 -22.35
N ALA A 104 -4.68 -17.64 -22.46
CA ALA A 104 -4.12 -16.65 -23.37
C ALA A 104 -4.47 -16.92 -24.85
N GLN A 105 -4.81 -18.15 -25.23
CA GLN A 105 -5.34 -18.49 -26.56
C GLN A 105 -6.59 -17.71 -26.95
N LEU A 106 -7.33 -17.17 -25.98
CA LEU A 106 -8.53 -16.36 -26.21
C LEU A 106 -8.19 -14.92 -26.65
N LEU A 107 -6.92 -14.54 -26.56
CA LEU A 107 -6.40 -13.24 -26.98
C LEU A 107 -5.69 -13.35 -28.33
N PRO A 108 -5.89 -12.38 -29.25
CA PRO A 108 -5.09 -12.30 -30.47
C PRO A 108 -3.60 -12.12 -30.18
N THR A 109 -2.71 -12.72 -30.99
CA THR A 109 -1.24 -12.62 -30.84
C THR A 109 -0.70 -11.18 -30.64
N PRO A 110 -1.23 -10.12 -31.30
CA PRO A 110 -0.82 -8.75 -30.99
C PRO A 110 -0.99 -8.38 -29.52
N ARG A 111 -2.02 -8.88 -28.83
CA ARG A 111 -2.24 -8.63 -27.39
C ARG A 111 -1.20 -9.27 -26.50
N TRP A 112 -0.66 -10.42 -26.90
CA TRP A 112 0.41 -11.06 -26.15
C TRP A 112 1.68 -10.19 -26.18
N ARG A 113 1.98 -9.55 -27.32
CA ARG A 113 3.10 -8.60 -27.43
C ARG A 113 2.89 -7.35 -26.58
N GLU A 114 1.67 -6.82 -26.60
CA GLU A 114 1.29 -5.67 -25.77
C GLU A 114 1.46 -6.01 -24.28
N LEU A 115 0.98 -7.17 -23.83
CA LEU A 115 1.19 -7.65 -22.45
C LEU A 115 2.68 -7.80 -22.11
N ALA A 116 3.49 -8.35 -23.02
CA ALA A 116 4.93 -8.47 -22.83
C ALA A 116 5.58 -7.08 -22.69
N GLY A 117 5.19 -6.10 -23.51
CA GLY A 117 5.65 -4.72 -23.41
C GLY A 117 5.24 -4.05 -22.09
N LEU A 118 3.98 -4.20 -21.68
CA LEU A 118 3.45 -3.67 -20.42
C LEU A 118 4.20 -4.23 -19.21
N THR A 119 4.39 -5.55 -19.16
CA THR A 119 5.04 -6.24 -18.05
C THR A 119 6.54 -5.98 -18.00
N ALA A 120 7.22 -5.92 -19.15
CA ALA A 120 8.62 -5.51 -19.22
C ALA A 120 8.83 -4.08 -18.70
N ALA A 121 7.98 -3.13 -19.12
CA ALA A 121 8.00 -1.75 -18.62
C ALA A 121 7.68 -1.66 -17.12
N ALA A 122 6.91 -2.61 -16.58
CA ALA A 122 6.58 -2.70 -15.17
C ALA A 122 7.62 -3.46 -14.32
N GLY A 123 8.59 -4.14 -14.93
CA GLY A 123 9.51 -5.04 -14.24
C GLY A 123 8.83 -6.31 -13.71
N THR A 124 7.72 -6.71 -14.32
CA THR A 124 6.92 -7.88 -13.97
C THR A 124 7.23 -9.04 -14.90
N ARG A 125 7.34 -10.27 -14.39
CA ARG A 125 7.45 -11.48 -15.22
C ARG A 125 6.08 -11.90 -15.71
N LEU A 126 5.94 -12.11 -17.02
CA LEU A 126 4.71 -12.53 -17.65
C LEU A 126 4.67 -14.04 -17.84
N TRP A 127 3.55 -14.66 -17.47
CA TRP A 127 3.27 -16.07 -17.72
C TRP A 127 1.99 -16.18 -18.55
N LEU A 128 2.08 -16.69 -19.77
CA LEU A 128 0.95 -16.88 -20.67
C LEU A 128 0.57 -18.35 -20.67
N VAL A 129 -0.61 -18.69 -20.13
CA VAL A 129 -1.12 -20.06 -20.11
C VAL A 129 -2.01 -20.26 -21.32
N THR A 130 -1.68 -21.21 -22.17
CA THR A 130 -2.36 -21.48 -23.44
C THR A 130 -2.52 -22.96 -23.67
N ASN A 131 -3.56 -23.36 -24.42
CA ASN A 131 -3.74 -24.74 -24.85
C ASN A 131 -2.91 -25.09 -26.09
N GLU A 132 -2.48 -24.10 -26.86
CA GLU A 132 -1.63 -24.29 -28.03
C GLU A 132 -0.24 -23.67 -27.82
N PRO A 133 0.85 -24.34 -28.21
CA PRO A 133 2.16 -23.72 -28.26
C PRO A 133 2.11 -22.60 -29.32
N GLY A 134 2.38 -21.36 -28.90
CA GLY A 134 2.26 -20.19 -29.77
C GLY A 134 3.02 -20.38 -31.08
N ARG A 135 2.29 -20.53 -32.20
CA ARG A 135 2.83 -20.90 -33.51
C ARG A 135 3.92 -19.95 -34.03
N ASP A 136 3.90 -18.69 -33.59
CA ASP A 136 4.80 -17.63 -34.06
C ASP A 136 5.97 -17.32 -33.11
N ILE A 137 6.07 -17.98 -31.94
CA ILE A 137 6.92 -17.49 -30.84
C ILE A 137 8.26 -18.23 -30.77
N GLY A 138 8.41 -19.37 -31.45
CA GLY A 138 9.67 -20.12 -31.49
C GLY A 138 10.12 -20.71 -30.14
N GLU A 139 9.39 -20.42 -29.05
CA GLU A 139 9.64 -20.94 -27.72
C GLU A 139 8.95 -22.30 -27.53
N ARG A 140 9.71 -23.28 -26.99
CA ARG A 140 9.12 -24.54 -26.54
C ARG A 140 8.31 -24.25 -25.27
N GLY A 141 6.99 -24.25 -25.41
CA GLY A 141 6.09 -24.10 -24.27
C GLY A 141 6.37 -25.16 -23.20
N ARG A 142 6.34 -24.77 -21.93
CA ARG A 142 6.58 -25.67 -20.78
C ARG A 142 5.25 -26.14 -20.19
N PRO A 143 5.16 -27.32 -19.58
CA PRO A 143 3.95 -27.70 -18.86
C PRO A 143 3.59 -26.68 -17.77
N TRP A 144 2.31 -26.30 -17.67
CA TRP A 144 1.86 -25.28 -16.71
C TRP A 144 2.22 -25.58 -15.25
N ARG A 145 2.31 -26.87 -14.87
CA ARG A 145 2.72 -27.30 -13.52
C ARG A 145 4.11 -26.80 -13.11
N VAL A 146 5.00 -26.48 -14.06
CA VAL A 146 6.31 -25.88 -13.76
C VAL A 146 6.14 -24.55 -13.04
N ALA A 147 5.12 -23.76 -13.39
CA ALA A 147 4.87 -22.49 -12.72
C ALA A 147 4.46 -22.66 -11.26
N LEU A 148 3.80 -23.77 -10.87
CA LEU A 148 3.46 -24.02 -9.47
C LEU A 148 4.69 -24.18 -8.56
N ALA A 149 5.82 -24.62 -9.11
CA ALA A 149 7.09 -24.73 -8.39
C ALA A 149 7.83 -23.38 -8.29
N LEU A 150 7.57 -22.45 -9.23
CA LEU A 150 8.27 -21.17 -9.34
C LEU A 150 7.49 -20.01 -8.73
N LEU A 151 6.15 -20.09 -8.75
CA LEU A 151 5.30 -19.09 -8.13
C LEU A 151 5.28 -19.28 -6.62
N PRO A 152 5.32 -18.19 -5.84
CA PRO A 152 5.06 -18.23 -4.41
C PRO A 152 3.78 -19.02 -4.09
N THR A 153 3.84 -19.84 -3.05
CA THR A 153 2.62 -20.37 -2.42
C THR A 153 2.02 -19.26 -1.56
N PRO A 154 0.72 -18.95 -1.70
CA PRO A 154 0.07 -18.04 -0.78
C PRO A 154 0.29 -18.53 0.65
N ARG A 155 0.57 -17.61 1.56
CA ARG A 155 0.67 -17.99 2.97
C ARG A 155 -0.73 -18.30 3.48
N THR A 156 -0.92 -19.52 3.97
CA THR A 156 -2.07 -19.81 4.82
C THR A 156 -1.99 -18.85 6.01
N THR A 157 -3.03 -18.05 6.22
CA THR A 157 -3.17 -17.29 7.46
C THR A 157 -3.11 -18.28 8.61
N VAL A 158 -2.12 -18.14 9.49
CA VAL A 158 -2.00 -19.03 10.65
C VAL A 158 -3.27 -18.85 11.49
N ASP A 159 -4.08 -19.89 11.56
CA ASP A 159 -5.28 -19.90 12.37
C ASP A 159 -4.89 -19.73 13.85
N GLY A 160 -5.41 -18.67 14.45
CA GLY A 160 -5.06 -18.23 15.79
C GLY A 160 -4.89 -16.72 15.79
N GLY A 161 -6.01 -16.00 15.77
CA GLY A 161 -6.03 -14.55 15.90
C GLY A 161 -5.26 -14.05 17.12
N PHE A 162 -4.99 -12.74 17.16
CA PHE A 162 -4.38 -12.13 18.32
C PHE A 162 -5.25 -12.39 19.57
N PRO A 163 -4.68 -12.92 20.67
CA PRO A 163 -5.48 -13.32 21.83
C PRO A 163 -6.11 -12.11 22.50
N GLU A 164 -7.30 -12.30 23.09
CA GLU A 164 -7.92 -11.29 23.96
C GLU A 164 -6.99 -10.96 25.13
N VAL A 165 -6.92 -9.69 25.53
CA VAL A 165 -5.99 -9.21 26.57
C VAL A 165 -6.74 -8.45 27.67
N PRO A 166 -6.23 -8.45 28.91
CA PRO A 166 -6.86 -7.70 30.00
C PRO A 166 -6.79 -6.19 29.75
N ASP A 167 -7.92 -5.50 29.94
CA ASP A 167 -7.97 -4.05 29.94
C ASP A 167 -7.61 -3.49 31.33
N VAL A 168 -6.31 -3.37 31.56
CA VAL A 168 -5.74 -2.78 32.78
C VAL A 168 -4.72 -1.71 32.41
N GLU A 169 -4.38 -0.85 33.37
CA GLU A 169 -3.39 0.21 33.16
C GLU A 169 -2.02 -0.32 32.75
N PHE A 170 -1.29 0.48 31.97
CA PHE A 170 -0.02 0.06 31.35
C PHE A 170 1.03 -0.52 32.32
N PRO A 171 1.17 -0.08 33.59
CA PRO A 171 2.16 -0.68 34.49
C PRO A 171 1.82 -2.13 34.86
N LEU A 172 0.53 -2.49 34.82
CA LEU A 172 0.02 -3.80 35.22
C LEU A 172 -0.24 -4.72 34.03
N PHE A 173 -0.44 -4.17 32.83
CA PHE A 173 -0.86 -4.87 31.62
C PHE A 173 -0.09 -6.16 31.35
N ARG A 174 1.24 -6.06 31.26
CA ARG A 174 2.09 -7.20 30.90
C ARG A 174 2.04 -8.32 31.96
N ALA A 175 1.99 -7.96 33.24
CA ALA A 175 1.88 -8.92 34.33
C ALA A 175 0.49 -9.58 34.36
N ALA A 176 -0.58 -8.82 34.08
CA ALA A 176 -1.94 -9.35 33.97
C ALA A 176 -2.06 -10.32 32.78
N ALA A 177 -1.53 -9.96 31.61
CA ALA A 177 -1.52 -10.83 30.43
C ALA A 177 -0.80 -12.16 30.72
N ARG A 178 0.35 -12.12 31.42
CA ARG A 178 1.07 -13.34 31.82
C ARG A 178 0.27 -14.25 32.76
N ARG A 179 -0.59 -13.68 33.60
CA ARG A 179 -1.39 -14.43 34.57
C ARG A 179 -2.65 -15.04 33.96
N LEU A 180 -3.22 -14.39 32.94
CA LEU A 180 -4.54 -14.73 32.40
C LEU A 180 -4.49 -15.53 31.09
N LEU A 181 -3.40 -15.41 30.32
CA LEU A 181 -3.26 -16.10 29.04
C LEU A 181 -2.53 -17.43 29.19
N ASP A 182 -2.80 -18.34 28.26
CA ASP A 182 -1.98 -19.53 28.09
C ASP A 182 -0.55 -19.15 27.64
N PRO A 183 0.44 -20.06 27.78
CA PRO A 183 1.83 -19.73 27.44
C PRO A 183 2.03 -19.28 25.99
N ALA A 184 1.29 -19.86 25.04
CA ALA A 184 1.38 -19.52 23.62
C ALA A 184 0.77 -18.14 23.32
N GLY A 185 -0.40 -17.83 23.88
CA GLY A 185 -1.05 -16.53 23.77
C GLY A 185 -0.22 -15.43 24.42
N PHE A 186 0.31 -15.67 25.64
CA PHE A 186 1.20 -14.72 26.29
C PHE A 186 2.46 -14.45 25.45
N ALA A 187 3.09 -15.48 24.87
CA ALA A 187 4.27 -15.29 24.03
C ALA A 187 3.99 -14.37 22.83
N ARG A 188 2.83 -14.52 22.17
CA ARG A 188 2.41 -13.64 21.06
C ARG A 188 2.20 -12.19 21.52
N VAL A 189 1.52 -11.98 22.65
CA VAL A 189 1.30 -10.65 23.23
C VAL A 189 2.61 -10.01 23.67
N ASP A 190 3.49 -10.77 24.32
CA ASP A 190 4.75 -10.29 24.87
C ASP A 190 5.75 -9.89 23.78
N ASP A 191 5.76 -10.59 22.64
CA ASP A 191 6.59 -10.25 21.49
C ASP A 191 6.18 -8.89 20.88
N VAL A 192 4.88 -8.70 20.62
CA VAL A 192 4.33 -7.42 20.15
C VAL A 192 4.56 -6.31 21.17
N TYR A 193 4.33 -6.58 22.46
CA TYR A 193 4.52 -5.62 23.54
C TYR A 193 5.98 -5.16 23.64
N ARG A 194 6.94 -6.09 23.68
CA ARG A 194 8.37 -5.77 23.81
C ARG A 194 8.91 -5.00 22.61
N THR A 195 8.56 -5.44 21.40
CA THR A 195 8.98 -4.76 20.17
C THR A 195 8.44 -3.33 20.12
N THR A 196 7.16 -3.14 20.45
CA THR A 196 6.53 -1.82 20.47
C THR A 196 7.11 -0.93 21.56
N LEU A 197 7.35 -1.46 22.76
CA LEU A 197 7.93 -0.73 23.88
C LEU A 197 9.32 -0.19 23.54
N ALA A 198 10.19 -1.04 22.98
CA ALA A 198 11.55 -0.64 22.62
C ALA A 198 11.54 0.50 21.60
N GLN A 199 10.72 0.38 20.55
CA GLN A 199 10.60 1.42 19.53
C GLN A 199 10.02 2.74 20.09
N ALA A 200 9.01 2.66 20.95
CA ALA A 200 8.40 3.83 21.58
C ALA A 200 9.37 4.53 22.55
N HIS A 201 10.13 3.76 23.32
CA HIS A 201 11.18 4.26 24.19
C HIS A 201 12.27 5.00 23.40
N ASP A 202 12.71 4.46 22.26
CA ASP A 202 13.71 5.13 21.42
C ASP A 202 13.20 6.45 20.83
N VAL A 203 11.91 6.54 20.50
CA VAL A 203 11.27 7.80 20.10
C VAL A 203 11.28 8.79 21.26
N ALA A 204 10.78 8.40 22.42
CA ALA A 204 10.68 9.26 23.60
C ALA A 204 12.07 9.76 24.04
N ARG A 205 13.10 8.90 24.02
CA ARG A 205 14.49 9.29 24.30
C ARG A 205 15.06 10.32 23.34
N ARG A 206 14.57 10.40 22.10
CA ARG A 206 14.97 11.46 21.17
C ARG A 206 14.35 12.81 21.52
N TRP A 207 13.17 12.81 22.15
CA TRP A 207 12.49 14.02 22.60
C TRP A 207 13.06 14.56 23.91
N THR A 208 13.55 13.68 24.78
CA THR A 208 14.13 14.05 26.09
C THR A 208 15.65 14.25 26.05
N ARG A 209 16.28 14.38 24.88
CA ARG A 209 17.74 14.61 24.81
C ARG A 209 18.12 15.97 25.39
N PRO A 210 19.23 16.06 26.16
CA PRO A 210 19.78 17.35 26.55
C PRO A 210 20.10 18.19 25.30
N GLY A 211 19.59 19.42 25.24
CA GLY A 211 19.76 20.33 24.09
C GLY A 211 18.52 20.51 23.20
N THR A 212 17.47 19.70 23.36
CA THR A 212 16.12 19.96 22.80
C THR A 212 15.23 20.81 23.73
N VAL A 213 15.85 21.49 24.70
CA VAL A 213 15.22 22.29 25.75
C VAL A 213 14.32 23.36 25.12
N GLY A 214 13.04 23.38 25.50
CA GLY A 214 12.08 24.43 25.13
C GLY A 214 11.05 24.09 24.05
N ARG A 215 11.07 22.89 23.44
CA ARG A 215 9.94 22.44 22.61
C ARG A 215 9.05 21.47 23.40
N PRO A 216 7.84 21.87 23.82
CA PRO A 216 6.90 20.94 24.43
C PRO A 216 6.63 19.81 23.44
N VAL A 217 6.60 18.58 23.95
CA VAL A 217 6.23 17.41 23.16
C VAL A 217 4.78 17.60 22.72
N ASP A 218 4.59 17.86 21.42
CA ASP A 218 3.28 18.14 20.85
C ASP A 218 2.40 16.88 20.87
N ALA A 219 1.15 17.08 21.31
CA ALA A 219 0.08 16.09 21.27
C ALA A 219 -0.08 15.46 19.88
N GLN A 220 0.13 16.24 18.81
CA GLN A 220 0.06 15.75 17.43
C GLN A 220 1.15 14.71 17.14
N HIS A 221 2.40 14.95 17.58
CA HIS A 221 3.48 13.98 17.41
C HIS A 221 3.23 12.70 18.20
N ALA A 222 2.70 12.81 19.42
CA ALA A 222 2.35 11.66 20.24
C ALA A 222 1.22 10.81 19.62
N ALA A 223 0.18 11.47 19.10
CA ALA A 223 -0.90 10.81 18.37
C ALA A 223 -0.39 10.09 17.11
N ALA A 224 0.56 10.68 16.39
CA ALA A 224 1.19 10.02 15.25
C ALA A 224 2.08 8.83 15.64
N VAL A 225 2.79 8.89 16.78
CA VAL A 225 3.51 7.72 17.31
C VAL A 225 2.55 6.57 17.56
N LEU A 226 1.44 6.84 18.25
CA LEU A 226 0.40 5.83 18.49
C LEU A 226 -0.16 5.29 17.16
N GLN A 227 -0.45 6.15 16.19
CA GLN A 227 -0.89 5.76 14.86
C GLN A 227 0.10 4.80 14.20
N ARG A 228 1.40 5.13 14.17
CA ARG A 228 2.42 4.28 13.53
C ARG A 228 2.53 2.89 14.15
N HIS A 229 2.31 2.78 15.45
CA HIS A 229 2.39 1.49 16.15
C HIS A 229 1.12 0.67 16.04
N THR A 230 -0.05 1.30 15.83
CA THR A 230 -1.36 0.64 15.86
C THR A 230 -1.99 0.43 14.48
N ILE A 231 -1.48 1.08 13.43
CA ILE A 231 -2.10 1.06 12.10
C ILE A 231 -2.19 -0.32 11.44
N ASP A 232 -1.26 -1.22 11.74
CA ASP A 232 -1.24 -2.60 11.23
C ASP A 232 -1.93 -3.61 12.17
N ALA A 233 -2.48 -3.14 13.30
CA ALA A 233 -3.13 -4.03 14.25
C ALA A 233 -4.42 -4.61 13.65
N THR A 234 -4.63 -5.90 13.85
CA THR A 234 -5.75 -6.65 13.24
C THR A 234 -6.94 -6.84 14.17
N SER A 235 -6.78 -6.51 15.45
CA SER A 235 -7.81 -6.64 16.48
C SER A 235 -7.70 -5.55 17.54
N THR A 236 -8.78 -5.36 18.29
CA THR A 236 -8.85 -4.46 19.44
C THR A 236 -7.80 -4.83 20.51
N ALA A 237 -7.63 -6.13 20.77
CA ALA A 237 -6.66 -6.64 21.74
C ALA A 237 -5.20 -6.32 21.33
N GLU A 238 -4.90 -6.38 20.03
CA GLU A 238 -3.59 -6.00 19.50
C GLU A 238 -3.36 -4.48 19.60
N VAL A 239 -4.35 -3.66 19.26
CA VAL A 239 -4.28 -2.20 19.44
C VAL A 239 -4.02 -1.87 20.90
N LEU A 240 -4.78 -2.47 21.83
CA LEU A 240 -4.61 -2.28 23.27
C LEU A 240 -3.19 -2.63 23.73
N THR A 241 -2.68 -3.79 23.31
CA THR A 241 -1.31 -4.24 23.63
C THR A 241 -0.27 -3.21 23.19
N ARG A 242 -0.38 -2.72 21.94
CA ARG A 242 0.54 -1.73 21.37
C ARG A 242 0.43 -0.38 22.08
N VAL A 243 -0.78 0.08 22.38
CA VAL A 243 -1.01 1.32 23.14
C VAL A 243 -0.37 1.25 24.53
N ARG A 244 -0.57 0.15 25.28
CA ARG A 244 0.04 -0.03 26.60
C ARG A 244 1.56 -0.10 26.52
N ALA A 245 2.11 -0.74 25.48
CA ALA A 245 3.54 -0.76 25.23
C ALA A 245 4.12 0.63 24.93
N VAL A 246 3.41 1.45 24.14
CA VAL A 246 3.83 2.84 23.88
C VAL A 246 3.82 3.67 25.17
N GLN A 247 2.76 3.58 25.98
CA GLN A 247 2.71 4.26 27.28
C GLN A 247 3.87 3.86 28.19
N ALA A 248 4.17 2.55 28.28
CA ALA A 248 5.29 2.04 29.06
C ALA A 248 6.64 2.55 28.53
N GLY A 249 6.86 2.52 27.21
CA GLY A 249 8.09 3.00 26.59
C GLY A 249 8.33 4.49 26.84
N PHE A 250 7.29 5.32 26.72
CA PHE A 250 7.34 6.75 27.03
C PHE A 250 7.65 6.97 28.51
N PHE A 251 6.97 6.24 29.40
CA PHE A 251 7.16 6.36 30.85
C PHE A 251 8.59 6.03 31.26
N THR A 252 9.17 4.96 30.71
CA THR A 252 10.58 4.59 30.96
C THR A 252 11.59 5.62 30.45
N ALA A 253 11.18 6.51 29.54
CA ALA A 253 11.99 7.61 29.02
C ALA A 253 11.69 8.97 29.71
N GLY A 254 10.87 8.99 30.76
CA GLY A 254 10.51 10.20 31.52
C GLY A 254 9.29 10.96 31.00
N LEU A 255 8.52 10.41 30.07
CA LEU A 255 7.31 11.04 29.53
C LEU A 255 6.05 10.28 29.94
N PHE A 256 5.04 10.99 30.44
CA PHE A 256 3.73 10.40 30.72
C PHE A 256 2.75 10.66 29.57
N LEU A 257 2.40 9.61 28.84
CA LEU A 257 1.44 9.64 27.75
C LEU A 257 0.01 9.41 28.28
N GLN A 258 -0.76 10.49 28.35
CA GLN A 258 -2.15 10.48 28.77
C GLN A 258 -3.09 10.38 27.57
N LEU A 259 -4.04 9.44 27.65
CA LEU A 259 -5.11 9.28 26.68
C LEU A 259 -6.39 9.98 27.18
N PRO A 260 -7.18 10.61 26.29
CA PRO A 260 -8.40 11.35 26.64
C PRO A 260 -9.46 10.41 27.25
N PRO A 261 -10.33 10.89 28.14
CA PRO A 261 -11.39 10.06 28.69
C PRO A 261 -12.57 9.83 27.73
N ARG A 262 -13.15 8.61 27.73
CA ARG A 262 -14.48 8.32 27.17
C ARG A 262 -15.45 7.99 28.31
N PRO A 263 -16.68 8.53 28.31
CA PRO A 263 -17.68 8.17 29.30
C PRO A 263 -18.15 6.71 29.10
N GLY A 264 -18.14 5.90 30.16
CA GLY A 264 -18.81 4.59 30.22
C GLY A 264 -17.95 3.32 30.06
N LEU A 265 -16.62 3.39 29.94
CA LEU A 265 -15.74 2.20 29.81
C LEU A 265 -14.49 2.29 30.73
N SER A 266 -13.98 1.13 31.17
CA SER A 266 -12.82 1.00 32.08
C SER A 266 -11.47 1.05 31.33
N ALA A 267 -10.42 1.44 32.07
CA ALA A 267 -8.98 1.53 31.80
C ALA A 267 -8.45 2.07 30.44
N VAL A 268 -8.91 1.67 29.25
CA VAL A 268 -8.54 2.32 27.98
C VAL A 268 -9.67 3.12 27.35
N ARG A 269 -9.40 4.41 27.22
CA ARG A 269 -10.39 5.44 26.94
C ARG A 269 -10.34 5.96 25.49
N VAL A 270 -9.92 5.15 24.53
CA VAL A 270 -9.82 5.52 23.10
C VAL A 270 -10.52 4.49 22.21
N ASN A 271 -10.87 4.86 20.97
CA ASN A 271 -11.31 3.87 19.97
C ASN A 271 -10.15 2.89 19.70
N LEU A 272 -10.30 1.65 20.14
CA LEU A 272 -9.32 0.59 19.95
C LEU A 272 -9.59 -0.26 18.72
N THR A 273 -10.67 0.03 17.97
CA THR A 273 -10.90 -0.63 16.69
C THR A 273 -9.72 -0.35 15.75
N PRO A 274 -9.22 -1.37 15.04
CA PRO A 274 -8.29 -1.17 13.94
C PRO A 274 -8.76 -0.04 13.03
N ARG A 275 -7.84 0.86 12.67
CA ARG A 275 -8.20 2.07 11.94
C ARG A 275 -8.64 1.78 10.50
N LEU A 276 -8.10 0.72 9.93
CA LEU A 276 -8.44 0.20 8.62
C LEU A 276 -8.81 -1.26 8.79
N ASP A 277 -10.09 -1.58 8.64
CA ASP A 277 -10.51 -2.96 8.55
C ASP A 277 -10.23 -3.53 7.14
N PRO A 278 -10.22 -4.86 6.97
CA PRO A 278 -9.97 -5.49 5.67
C PRO A 278 -10.94 -5.05 4.56
N THR A 279 -12.19 -4.74 4.91
CA THR A 279 -13.21 -4.31 3.95
C THR A 279 -12.90 -2.92 3.40
N ASP A 280 -12.51 -1.98 4.28
CA ASP A 280 -12.11 -0.64 3.88
C ASP A 280 -10.82 -0.68 3.05
N ILE A 281 -9.87 -1.55 3.39
CA ILE A 281 -8.68 -1.80 2.58
C ILE A 281 -9.07 -2.22 1.16
N ASP A 282 -9.93 -3.23 1.01
CA ASP A 282 -10.35 -3.71 -0.32
C ASP A 282 -11.11 -2.64 -1.09
N ARG A 283 -11.96 -1.85 -0.41
CA ARG A 283 -12.67 -0.73 -1.02
C ARG A 283 -11.74 0.37 -1.53
N ILE A 284 -10.73 0.75 -0.75
CA ILE A 284 -9.71 1.74 -1.14
C ILE A 284 -8.90 1.21 -2.33
N ARG A 285 -8.47 -0.05 -2.27
CA ARG A 285 -7.72 -0.70 -3.35
C ARG A 285 -8.53 -0.83 -4.63
N GLY A 286 -9.85 -0.93 -4.51
CA GLY A 286 -10.78 -0.99 -5.63
C GLY A 286 -10.76 0.23 -6.56
N LEU A 287 -10.22 1.37 -6.11
CA LEU A 287 -10.14 2.61 -6.90
C LEU A 287 -9.09 2.52 -8.01
N CYS A 288 -9.45 3.01 -9.20
CA CYS A 288 -8.61 2.99 -10.39
C CYS A 288 -7.75 4.25 -10.54
N SER A 289 -8.27 5.41 -10.15
CA SER A 289 -7.60 6.71 -10.18
C SER A 289 -6.51 6.75 -9.09
N PRO A 290 -5.22 6.86 -9.46
CA PRO A 290 -4.13 6.89 -8.50
C PRO A 290 -4.27 8.01 -7.47
N SER A 291 -4.66 9.21 -7.93
CA SER A 291 -4.87 10.36 -7.05
C SER A 291 -6.03 10.14 -6.06
N ALA A 292 -7.18 9.62 -6.52
CA ALA A 292 -8.32 9.35 -5.64
C ALA A 292 -7.98 8.27 -4.61
N ALA A 293 -7.33 7.19 -5.05
CA ALA A 293 -6.89 6.09 -4.21
C ALA A 293 -5.89 6.56 -3.15
N ALA A 294 -4.90 7.38 -3.52
CA ALA A 294 -3.88 7.90 -2.61
C ALA A 294 -4.46 8.87 -1.58
N VAL A 295 -5.28 9.84 -2.00
CA VAL A 295 -5.94 10.80 -1.10
C VAL A 295 -6.78 10.07 -0.05
N LEU A 296 -7.59 9.09 -0.48
CA LEU A 296 -8.42 8.30 0.42
C LEU A 296 -7.59 7.41 1.35
N ALA A 297 -6.58 6.72 0.81
CA ALA A 297 -5.68 5.87 1.60
C ALA A 297 -4.96 6.65 2.70
N ILE A 298 -4.41 7.82 2.38
CA ILE A 298 -3.72 8.67 3.36
C ILE A 298 -4.71 9.17 4.40
N ALA A 299 -5.85 9.72 3.98
CA ALA A 299 -6.87 10.24 4.90
C ALA A 299 -7.37 9.15 5.86
N ALA A 300 -7.68 7.96 5.35
CA ALA A 300 -8.16 6.85 6.16
C ALA A 300 -7.07 6.35 7.12
N ALA A 301 -5.83 6.16 6.66
CA ALA A 301 -4.74 5.65 7.49
C ALA A 301 -4.24 6.65 8.55
N THR A 302 -4.27 7.95 8.27
CA THR A 302 -3.64 8.98 9.13
C THR A 302 -4.64 9.87 9.84
N GLY A 303 -5.82 10.10 9.25
CA GLY A 303 -6.82 11.06 9.70
C GLY A 303 -6.50 12.51 9.34
N LEU A 304 -5.52 12.72 8.43
CA LEU A 304 -5.21 14.04 7.89
C LEU A 304 -6.43 14.61 7.14
N ARG A 305 -6.64 15.91 7.30
CA ARG A 305 -7.72 16.66 6.63
C ARG A 305 -7.23 17.19 5.29
N SER A 306 -8.18 17.60 4.44
CA SER A 306 -7.91 18.17 3.10
C SER A 306 -6.88 19.30 3.08
N GLY A 307 -6.76 20.10 4.15
CA GLY A 307 -5.73 21.15 4.24
C GLY A 307 -4.31 20.57 4.29
N ALA A 308 -4.06 19.62 5.18
CA ALA A 308 -2.77 18.95 5.30
C ALA A 308 -2.50 18.01 4.11
N LEU A 309 -3.55 17.40 3.53
CA LEU A 309 -3.41 16.59 2.32
C LEU A 309 -3.00 17.44 1.11
N ALA A 310 -3.53 18.67 1.00
CA ALA A 310 -3.17 19.59 -0.09
C ALA A 310 -1.72 20.10 -0.01
N SER A 311 -1.11 20.08 1.17
CA SER A 311 0.30 20.46 1.36
C SER A 311 1.29 19.31 1.17
N VAL A 312 0.82 18.06 1.01
CA VAL A 312 1.69 16.90 0.78
C VAL A 312 2.45 17.04 -0.54
N ARG A 313 3.77 16.91 -0.47
CA ARG A 313 4.70 16.94 -1.59
C ARG A 313 5.26 15.56 -1.89
N LEU A 314 5.89 15.39 -3.05
CA LEU A 314 6.56 14.14 -3.40
C LEU A 314 7.66 13.76 -2.39
N ARG A 315 8.45 14.74 -1.91
CA ARG A 315 9.50 14.50 -0.90
C ARG A 315 8.98 14.03 0.44
N ASP A 316 7.70 14.26 0.72
CA ASP A 316 7.08 13.92 1.99
C ASP A 316 6.70 12.43 2.04
N VAL A 317 6.62 11.77 0.87
CA VAL A 317 6.40 10.33 0.75
C VAL A 317 7.75 9.62 0.77
N LEU A 318 8.07 9.02 1.91
CA LEU A 318 9.30 8.28 2.10
C LEU A 318 9.03 6.79 1.88
N SER A 319 9.76 6.18 0.96
CA SER A 319 9.80 4.72 0.84
C SER A 319 10.85 4.17 1.80
N GLY A 320 10.56 3.07 2.48
CA GLY A 320 11.55 2.41 3.33
C GLY A 320 12.80 2.00 2.55
N THR A 321 13.91 1.79 3.26
CA THR A 321 15.15 1.27 2.68
C THR A 321 15.39 -0.16 3.18
N GLY A 322 16.03 -1.00 2.36
CA GLY A 322 16.35 -2.38 2.72
C GLY A 322 15.09 -3.26 2.92
N PRO A 323 14.99 -4.06 4.01
CA PRO A 323 13.86 -4.99 4.21
C PRO A 323 12.50 -4.27 4.35
N ASP A 324 12.51 -2.99 4.69
CA ASP A 324 11.32 -2.14 4.83
C ASP A 324 10.91 -1.41 3.54
N GLN A 325 11.51 -1.74 2.39
CA GLN A 325 11.19 -1.12 1.08
C GLN A 325 9.70 -1.13 0.70
N HIS A 326 8.90 -1.98 1.35
CA HIS A 326 7.47 -2.11 1.13
C HIS A 326 6.64 -1.14 1.98
N LEU A 327 7.24 -0.55 3.02
CA LEU A 327 6.61 0.44 3.88
C LEU A 327 6.67 1.82 3.23
N VAL A 328 5.57 2.54 3.36
CA VAL A 328 5.47 3.94 2.95
C VAL A 328 5.21 4.78 4.19
N HIS A 329 6.08 5.75 4.41
CA HIS A 329 5.90 6.77 5.42
C HIS A 329 5.50 8.08 4.76
N LEU A 330 4.74 8.88 5.51
CA LEU A 330 4.32 10.21 5.08
C LEU A 330 4.73 11.22 6.13
N VAL A 331 5.40 12.30 5.72
CA VAL A 331 5.67 13.45 6.58
C VAL A 331 4.64 14.54 6.27
N ALA A 332 3.75 14.84 7.21
CA ALA A 332 2.80 15.94 7.07
C ALA A 332 2.85 16.81 8.32
N ASP A 333 2.92 18.13 8.14
CA ASP A 333 3.02 19.11 9.24
C ASP A 333 4.12 18.76 10.25
N GLY A 334 5.31 18.38 9.75
CA GLY A 334 6.45 17.97 10.57
C GLY A 334 6.27 16.67 11.35
N THR A 335 5.24 15.89 11.02
CA THR A 335 4.85 14.67 11.72
C THR A 335 4.97 13.47 10.79
N LEU A 336 5.65 12.41 11.25
CA LEU A 336 5.84 11.17 10.50
C LEU A 336 4.70 10.18 10.77
N TYR A 337 3.98 9.81 9.72
CA TYR A 337 2.95 8.76 9.71
C TYR A 337 3.44 7.50 9.01
N ARG A 338 2.80 6.38 9.30
CA ARG A 338 3.02 5.10 8.59
C ARG A 338 1.75 4.74 7.85
N LEU A 339 1.88 4.34 6.60
CA LEU A 339 0.81 3.76 5.82
C LEU A 339 0.93 2.23 5.85
N PRO A 340 -0.17 1.50 6.06
CA PRO A 340 -0.14 0.04 6.02
C PRO A 340 0.25 -0.45 4.63
N LYS A 341 0.99 -1.57 4.59
CA LYS A 341 1.45 -2.19 3.32
C LYS A 341 0.29 -2.43 2.34
N SER A 342 -0.89 -2.77 2.87
CA SER A 342 -2.10 -3.08 2.11
C SER A 342 -2.65 -1.91 1.28
N VAL A 343 -2.40 -0.66 1.68
CA VAL A 343 -2.84 0.55 0.94
C VAL A 343 -1.67 1.37 0.40
N ALA A 344 -0.43 0.97 0.68
CA ALA A 344 0.77 1.64 0.21
C ALA A 344 0.86 1.69 -1.32
N GLY A 345 0.30 0.68 -2.02
CA GLY A 345 0.19 0.66 -3.47
C GLY A 345 -0.54 1.88 -4.03
N SER A 346 -1.62 2.32 -3.38
CA SER A 346 -2.37 3.51 -3.79
C SER A 346 -1.53 4.79 -3.77
N VAL A 347 -0.69 4.97 -2.75
CA VAL A 347 0.19 6.15 -2.66
C VAL A 347 1.35 6.07 -3.65
N ARG A 348 1.96 4.88 -3.81
CA ARG A 348 2.99 4.67 -4.84
C ARG A 348 2.46 4.93 -6.25
N ALA A 349 1.21 4.55 -6.53
CA ALA A 349 0.56 4.81 -7.80
C ALA A 349 0.51 6.32 -8.11
N ALA A 350 0.09 7.14 -7.15
CA ALA A 350 0.07 8.60 -7.31
C ALA A 350 1.48 9.20 -7.49
N VAL A 351 2.48 8.70 -6.75
CA VAL A 351 3.88 9.13 -6.91
C VAL A 351 4.42 8.79 -8.30
N ILE A 352 4.17 7.57 -8.79
CA ILE A 352 4.60 7.13 -10.14
C ILE A 352 3.90 7.96 -11.22
N GLU A 353 2.58 8.18 -11.09
CA GLU A 353 1.82 9.02 -12.02
C GLU A 353 2.41 10.43 -12.08
N ARG A 354 2.72 10.99 -10.91
CA ARG A 354 3.27 12.35 -10.81
C ARG A 354 4.65 12.47 -11.44
N HIS A 355 5.54 11.52 -11.20
CA HIS A 355 6.85 11.50 -11.87
C HIS A 355 6.71 11.37 -13.39
N ALA A 356 5.77 10.57 -13.88
CA ALA A 356 5.52 10.43 -15.32
C ALA A 356 5.02 11.73 -15.96
N GLN A 357 4.13 12.46 -15.28
CA GLN A 357 3.67 13.77 -15.73
C GLN A 357 4.83 14.78 -15.82
N LEU A 358 5.69 14.83 -14.80
CA LEU A 358 6.85 15.72 -14.79
C LEU A 358 7.87 15.40 -15.90
N ALA A 359 8.03 14.13 -16.26
CA ALA A 359 8.93 13.70 -17.34
C ALA A 359 8.37 13.99 -18.75
N GLY A 360 7.06 14.13 -18.89
CA GLY A 360 6.39 14.42 -20.16
C GLY A 360 6.27 15.91 -20.51
N GLU A 361 6.44 16.80 -19.54
CA GLU A 361 6.39 18.25 -19.75
C GLU A 361 7.71 18.77 -20.35
N PRO A 362 7.67 19.55 -21.45
CA PRO A 362 8.86 20.22 -21.96
C PRO A 362 9.35 21.22 -20.89
N SER A 363 10.54 20.97 -20.36
CA SER A 363 11.21 21.72 -19.28
C SER A 363 10.72 23.16 -19.15
N PRO A 364 9.91 23.51 -18.13
CA PRO A 364 9.56 24.89 -17.91
C PRO A 364 10.79 25.66 -17.37
N ALA A 365 10.71 26.99 -17.48
CA ALA A 365 11.56 27.99 -16.83
C ALA A 365 11.84 27.62 -15.34
N PRO A 366 12.86 28.19 -14.65
CA PRO A 366 13.36 27.66 -13.37
C PRO A 366 12.24 27.53 -12.34
N GLY A 367 11.69 26.33 -12.28
CA GLY A 367 10.55 25.97 -11.46
C GLY A 367 11.01 25.64 -10.04
N PRO A 368 10.05 25.44 -9.13
CA PRO A 368 10.36 25.01 -7.78
C PRO A 368 11.14 23.68 -7.86
N GLY A 369 12.16 23.50 -7.01
CA GLY A 369 13.03 22.32 -7.06
C GLY A 369 12.26 21.00 -6.95
N PRO A 370 12.84 19.86 -7.35
CA PRO A 370 12.11 18.58 -7.43
C PRO A 370 11.42 18.13 -6.13
N GLY A 371 11.86 18.61 -4.97
CA GLY A 371 11.23 18.34 -3.67
C GLY A 371 10.06 19.26 -3.31
N GLU A 372 9.76 20.27 -4.11
CA GLU A 372 8.67 21.22 -3.85
C GLU A 372 7.36 20.88 -4.55
N VAL A 373 7.41 19.86 -5.41
CA VAL A 373 6.28 19.46 -6.22
C VAL A 373 5.19 18.81 -5.36
N ALA A 374 3.98 19.35 -5.44
CA ALA A 374 2.81 18.78 -4.79
C ALA A 374 2.53 17.35 -5.31
N LEU A 375 2.15 16.45 -4.40
CA LEU A 375 1.74 15.10 -4.75
C LEU A 375 0.42 15.11 -5.53
N PHE A 376 -0.51 16.00 -5.14
CA PHE A 376 -1.80 16.18 -5.78
C PHE A 376 -1.82 17.48 -6.58
N THR A 377 -2.13 17.39 -7.87
CA THR A 377 -2.18 18.53 -8.79
C THR A 377 -3.56 18.75 -9.37
N GLY A 378 -3.87 20.02 -9.67
CA GLY A 378 -5.13 20.41 -10.28
C GLY A 378 -5.16 20.05 -11.76
N SER A 379 -6.01 20.74 -12.51
CA SER A 379 -6.12 20.56 -13.97
C SER A 379 -4.82 20.86 -14.73
N SER A 380 -3.89 21.61 -14.11
CA SER A 380 -2.55 21.87 -14.62
C SER A 380 -1.49 21.25 -13.70
N PRO A 381 -0.44 20.62 -14.26
CA PRO A 381 0.58 19.92 -13.49
C PRO A 381 1.37 20.84 -12.57
N ASP A 382 1.47 22.15 -12.83
CA ASP A 382 2.25 23.07 -12.00
C ASP A 382 1.44 23.73 -10.88
N THR A 383 0.12 23.52 -10.84
CA THR A 383 -0.75 24.15 -9.83
C THR A 383 -1.05 23.17 -8.70
N SER A 384 -0.60 23.51 -7.49
CA SER A 384 -0.98 22.79 -6.27
C SER A 384 -2.50 22.73 -6.13
N VAL A 385 -3.05 21.55 -5.83
CA VAL A 385 -4.49 21.40 -5.61
C VAL A 385 -4.91 22.26 -4.43
N THR A 386 -5.98 23.03 -4.61
CA THR A 386 -6.56 23.78 -3.50
C THR A 386 -7.14 22.83 -2.46
N ARG A 387 -7.16 23.23 -1.19
CA ARG A 387 -7.84 22.46 -0.11
C ARG A 387 -9.25 22.00 -0.52
N ARG A 388 -10.01 22.86 -1.21
CA ARG A 388 -11.37 22.55 -1.68
C ARG A 388 -11.39 21.43 -2.70
N ALA A 389 -10.47 21.44 -3.66
CA ALA A 389 -10.38 20.40 -4.68
C ALA A 389 -9.92 19.06 -4.08
N VAL A 390 -8.97 19.05 -3.13
CA VAL A 390 -8.62 17.82 -2.39
C VAL A 390 -9.83 17.28 -1.63
N GLN A 391 -10.60 18.15 -0.95
CA GLN A 391 -11.81 17.73 -0.25
C GLN A 391 -12.83 17.09 -1.20
N GLN A 392 -13.06 17.69 -2.37
CA GLN A 392 -13.99 17.14 -3.38
C GLN A 392 -13.54 15.76 -3.89
N VAL A 393 -12.25 15.58 -4.14
CA VAL A 393 -11.69 14.27 -4.54
C VAL A 393 -11.88 13.26 -3.41
N LEU A 394 -11.56 13.64 -2.18
CA LEU A 394 -11.70 12.79 -1.00
C LEU A 394 -13.16 12.37 -0.79
N ASP A 395 -14.11 13.31 -0.83
CA ASP A 395 -15.54 13.03 -0.64
C ASP A 395 -16.08 12.11 -1.73
N ARG A 396 -15.71 12.37 -3.00
CA ARG A 396 -16.12 11.52 -4.12
C ARG A 396 -15.53 10.12 -4.02
N ALA A 397 -14.24 10.02 -3.69
CA ALA A 397 -13.56 8.74 -3.53
C ALA A 397 -14.15 7.95 -2.35
N ALA A 398 -14.40 8.59 -1.21
CA ALA A 398 -15.01 7.96 -0.04
C ALA A 398 -16.44 7.49 -0.34
N ALA A 399 -17.26 8.33 -0.97
CA ALA A 399 -18.63 7.99 -1.34
C ALA A 399 -18.68 6.85 -2.37
N TYR A 400 -17.85 6.91 -3.41
CA TYR A 400 -17.78 5.87 -4.42
C TYR A 400 -17.26 4.54 -3.83
N ALA A 401 -16.20 4.60 -3.00
CA ALA A 401 -15.64 3.43 -2.34
C ALA A 401 -16.54 2.88 -1.23
N GLY A 402 -17.46 3.67 -0.69
CA GLY A 402 -18.25 3.30 0.49
C GLY A 402 -17.41 3.23 1.77
N VAL A 403 -16.37 4.07 1.87
CA VAL A 403 -15.44 4.12 3.01
C VAL A 403 -15.81 5.28 3.90
N THR A 404 -16.01 5.01 5.20
CA THR A 404 -16.28 6.07 6.18
C THR A 404 -14.98 6.53 6.81
N LEU A 405 -14.64 7.80 6.62
CA LEU A 405 -13.42 8.37 7.18
C LEU A 405 -13.54 8.56 8.68
N SER A 406 -12.70 7.85 9.41
CA SER A 406 -12.56 8.05 10.85
C SER A 406 -11.88 9.39 11.17
N PRO A 407 -12.24 10.04 12.28
CA PRO A 407 -11.54 11.23 12.78
C PRO A 407 -10.04 10.95 13.02
N PRO A 408 -9.21 12.00 13.23
CA PRO A 408 -7.79 11.83 13.54
C PRO A 408 -7.56 10.81 14.66
N SER A 409 -6.50 10.02 14.51
CA SER A 409 -6.12 8.99 15.48
C SER A 409 -5.84 9.64 16.83
N PHE A 410 -6.43 9.10 17.91
CA PHE A 410 -6.19 9.53 19.29
C PHE A 410 -6.37 11.05 19.55
N PRO A 411 -7.58 11.62 19.34
CA PRO A 411 -7.81 13.05 19.52
C PRO A 411 -7.76 13.43 21.01
N GLY A 412 -6.93 14.39 21.41
CA GLY A 412 -6.84 14.82 22.81
C GLY A 412 -5.84 14.03 23.66
N VAL A 413 -4.88 13.35 23.02
CA VAL A 413 -3.67 12.86 23.69
C VAL A 413 -2.89 14.01 24.30
N ALA A 414 -2.35 13.81 25.49
CA ALA A 414 -1.42 14.73 26.12
C ALA A 414 -0.13 14.01 26.50
N VAL A 415 0.99 14.70 26.42
CA VAL A 415 2.27 14.21 26.93
C VAL A 415 2.76 15.16 28.01
N HIS A 416 3.09 14.60 29.16
CA HIS A 416 3.62 15.34 30.30
C HIS A 416 5.07 14.92 30.53
N ASP A 417 5.96 15.90 30.67
CA ASP A 417 7.34 15.62 31.07
C ASP A 417 7.39 15.39 32.60
N LEU A 418 7.80 14.18 33.00
CA LEU A 418 7.94 13.81 34.41
C LEU A 418 9.27 14.27 35.00
N CYS A 419 10.25 14.59 34.16
CA CYS A 419 11.59 14.99 34.58
C CYS A 419 11.70 16.50 34.85
N GLY A 420 10.66 17.28 34.57
CA GLY A 420 10.60 18.70 34.88
C GLY A 420 11.59 19.55 34.07
N THR A 421 11.95 19.14 32.86
CA THR A 421 12.75 19.96 31.95
C THR A 421 11.87 21.01 31.25
N ALA A 422 11.30 21.92 32.04
CA ALA A 422 10.63 23.12 31.53
C ALA A 422 11.65 24.25 31.32
#